data_AF-A0A0F7M3Q1-F1
#
_entry.id   AF-A0A0F7M3Q1-F1
#
_cell.length_a   1.000
_cell.length_b   1.000
_cell.length_c   1.000
_cell.angle_alpha   90.00
_cell.angle_beta   90.00
_cell.angle_gamma   90.00
#
_symmetry.space_group_name_H-M   'P 1'
#
loop_
_entity.id
_entity.type
_entity.pdbx_description
1 polymer ?
#
loop_
_entity_poly.entity_id
_entity_poly.type
_entity_poly.pdbx_seq_one_letter_code
_entity_poly.pdbx_strand_id
1 'polypeptide(L)'
;MSNGQQKAQENVQRLTTWITERNIQKDFGEYERQGKVNRQALCAELDFSRSVVNQNPTVRALIEEAESLWYGAKEQDKKAHEAARERSEKRVAKTNMEVSRLMDELARVKAENSELRARLRKYAAMEQVMQQTGMLPR
;
A
#
# COMPACT_ATOMS: atom_id res chain seq x y z
N MET A 1 -25.39 -17.34 44.14
CA MET A 1 -24.15 -16.91 43.46
C MET A 1 -24.26 -17.34 42.01
N SER A 2 -24.39 -16.40 41.06
CA SER A 2 -24.44 -16.75 39.63
C SER A 2 -23.07 -17.28 39.20
N ASN A 3 -23.05 -18.48 38.61
CA ASN A 3 -21.83 -19.16 38.18
C ASN A 3 -21.17 -18.38 37.04
N GLY A 4 -19.84 -18.44 36.92
CA GLY A 4 -19.09 -17.73 35.87
C GLY A 4 -19.58 -18.06 34.45
N GLN A 5 -20.07 -19.28 34.23
CA GLN A 5 -20.68 -19.70 32.97
C GLN A 5 -22.03 -19.03 32.68
N GLN A 6 -22.87 -18.82 33.69
CA GLN A 6 -24.16 -18.14 33.53
C GLN A 6 -23.94 -16.67 33.14
N LYS A 7 -23.02 -15.98 33.84
CA LYS A 7 -22.62 -14.61 33.47
C LYS A 7 -22.05 -14.52 32.05
N ALA A 8 -21.28 -15.53 31.63
CA ALA A 8 -20.75 -15.57 30.26
C ALA A 8 -21.87 -15.69 29.21
N GLN A 9 -22.89 -16.51 29.47
CA GLN A 9 -24.06 -16.65 28.60
C GLN A 9 -24.90 -15.37 28.56
N GLU A 10 -25.15 -14.74 29.70
CA GLU A 10 -25.87 -13.45 29.79
C GLU A 10 -25.18 -12.37 28.95
N ASN A 11 -23.84 -12.29 29.02
CA ASN A 11 -23.08 -11.33 28.23
C ASN A 11 -23.17 -11.59 26.72
N VAL A 12 -23.14 -12.85 26.32
CA VAL A 12 -23.32 -13.23 24.91
C VAL A 12 -24.72 -12.83 24.43
N GLN A 13 -25.77 -13.12 25.20
CA GLN A 13 -27.14 -12.77 24.85
C GLN A 13 -27.33 -11.26 24.71
N ARG A 14 -26.87 -10.48 25.69
CA ARG A 14 -26.93 -9.01 25.62
C ARG A 14 -26.21 -8.46 24.39
N LEU A 15 -25.02 -8.98 24.08
CA LEU A 15 -24.29 -8.55 22.88
C LEU A 15 -25.07 -8.91 21.61
N THR A 16 -25.62 -10.11 21.51
CA THR A 16 -26.38 -10.53 20.33
C THR A 16 -27.61 -9.64 20.14
N THR A 17 -28.37 -9.36 21.20
CA THR A 17 -29.52 -8.45 21.15
C THR A 17 -29.10 -7.07 20.67
N TRP A 18 -28.02 -6.51 21.24
CA TRP A 18 -27.50 -5.22 20.81
C TRP A 18 -27.08 -5.21 19.33
N ILE A 19 -26.38 -6.24 18.85
CA ILE A 19 -26.03 -6.37 17.43
C ILE A 19 -27.30 -6.39 16.56
N THR A 20 -28.33 -7.14 16.97
CA THR A 20 -29.60 -7.20 16.23
C THR A 20 -30.31 -5.86 16.20
N GLU A 21 -30.39 -5.15 17.33
CA GLU A 21 -31.00 -3.82 17.41
C GLU A 21 -30.28 -2.81 16.52
N ARG A 22 -28.94 -2.79 16.55
CA ARG A 22 -28.13 -1.90 15.70
C ARG A 22 -28.24 -2.26 14.22
N ASN A 23 -28.40 -3.53 13.87
CA ASN A 23 -28.67 -3.95 12.49
C ASN A 23 -30.03 -3.44 11.99
N ILE A 24 -31.05 -3.42 12.85
CA ILE A 24 -32.39 -2.92 12.52
C ILE A 24 -32.37 -1.39 12.37
N GLN A 25 -31.74 -0.69 13.32
CA GLN A 25 -31.69 0.77 13.36
C GLN A 25 -30.69 1.37 12.36
N LYS A 26 -29.70 0.59 11.92
CA LYS A 26 -28.61 1.00 11.01
C LYS A 26 -27.78 2.18 11.53
N ASP A 27 -27.69 2.31 12.84
CA ASP A 27 -26.96 3.33 13.59
C ASP A 27 -25.57 2.87 14.07
N PHE A 28 -25.15 1.67 13.66
CA PHE A 28 -23.84 1.11 14.02
C PHE A 28 -22.66 2.04 13.69
N GLY A 29 -22.81 2.96 12.73
CA GLY A 29 -21.81 3.98 12.41
C GLY A 29 -21.44 4.92 13.55
N GLU A 30 -22.33 5.18 14.52
CA GLU A 30 -22.03 6.00 15.70
C GLU A 30 -21.02 5.31 16.63
N TYR A 31 -20.94 3.98 16.55
CA TYR A 31 -20.02 3.16 17.31
C TYR A 31 -18.73 2.86 16.53
N GLU A 32 -18.54 3.41 15.33
CA GLU A 32 -17.33 3.20 14.54
C GLU A 32 -16.14 4.00 15.09
N ARG A 33 -15.02 3.31 15.35
CA ARG A 33 -13.72 3.92 15.63
C ARG A 33 -12.63 3.18 14.88
N GLN A 34 -12.08 3.82 13.84
CA GLN A 34 -11.02 3.26 12.99
C GLN A 34 -11.42 1.93 12.30
N GLY A 35 -12.65 1.83 11.78
CA GLY A 35 -13.15 0.60 11.11
C GLY A 35 -13.46 -0.55 12.06
N LYS A 36 -13.51 -0.28 13.37
CA LYS A 36 -13.82 -1.23 14.43
C LYS A 36 -14.86 -0.65 15.37
N VAL A 37 -15.64 -1.50 16.05
CA VAL A 37 -16.58 -1.06 17.09
C VAL A 37 -15.79 -0.45 18.25
N ASN A 38 -16.16 0.75 18.69
CA ASN A 38 -15.57 1.36 19.85
C ASN A 38 -15.89 0.53 21.09
N ARG A 39 -14.91 -0.27 21.53
CA ARG A 39 -15.11 -1.19 22.64
C ARG A 39 -15.40 -0.50 23.97
N GLN A 40 -14.95 0.75 24.15
CA GLN A 40 -15.26 1.50 25.36
C GLN A 40 -16.73 1.91 25.40
N ALA A 41 -17.26 2.39 24.27
CA ALA A 41 -18.68 2.72 24.13
C ALA A 41 -19.54 1.46 24.30
N LEU A 42 -19.16 0.36 23.63
CA LEU A 42 -19.84 -0.94 23.74
C LEU A 42 -19.89 -1.44 25.20
N CYS A 43 -18.76 -1.41 25.91
CA CYS A 43 -18.69 -1.83 27.30
C CYS A 43 -19.54 -0.95 28.23
N ALA A 44 -19.55 0.36 28.00
CA ALA A 44 -20.36 1.29 28.79
C ALA A 44 -21.86 1.07 28.59
N GLU A 45 -22.28 0.75 27.36
CA GLU A 45 -23.68 0.57 27.02
C GLU A 45 -24.24 -0.78 27.48
N LEU A 46 -23.47 -1.87 27.29
CA LEU A 46 -23.89 -3.21 27.69
C LEU A 46 -23.61 -3.54 29.17
N ASP A 47 -23.04 -2.58 29.89
CA ASP A 47 -22.57 -2.73 31.28
C ASP A 47 -21.59 -3.91 31.43
N PHE A 48 -20.62 -3.97 30.52
CA PHE A 48 -19.57 -4.99 30.53
C PHE A 48 -18.24 -4.41 31.00
N SER A 49 -17.51 -5.21 31.78
CA SER A 49 -16.09 -4.95 31.95
C SER A 49 -15.32 -5.27 30.67
N ARG A 50 -14.24 -4.54 30.42
CA ARG A 50 -13.31 -4.81 29.30
C ARG A 50 -12.78 -6.25 29.32
N SER A 51 -12.70 -6.85 30.51
CA SER A 51 -12.27 -8.23 30.72
C SER A 51 -13.14 -9.24 29.97
N VAL A 52 -14.46 -9.01 29.90
CA VAL A 52 -15.39 -9.92 29.21
C VAL A 52 -15.03 -10.04 27.73
N VAL A 53 -14.72 -8.91 27.08
CA VAL A 53 -14.34 -8.87 25.66
C VAL A 53 -13.04 -9.63 25.40
N ASN A 54 -12.11 -9.62 26.35
CA ASN A 54 -10.80 -10.25 26.20
C ASN A 54 -10.79 -11.74 26.59
N GLN A 55 -11.57 -12.12 27.62
CA GLN A 55 -11.57 -13.47 28.19
C GLN A 55 -12.62 -14.40 27.59
N ASN A 56 -13.73 -13.86 27.08
CA ASN A 56 -14.79 -14.67 26.47
C ASN A 56 -14.58 -14.74 24.94
N PRO A 57 -14.10 -15.87 24.40
CA PRO A 57 -13.82 -16.00 22.97
C PRO A 57 -15.08 -15.87 22.11
N THR A 58 -16.25 -16.26 22.62
CA THR A 58 -17.53 -16.15 21.91
C THR A 58 -17.94 -14.69 21.73
N VAL A 59 -17.83 -13.89 22.80
CA VAL A 59 -18.10 -12.43 22.73
C VAL A 59 -17.16 -11.78 21.71
N ARG A 60 -15.88 -12.14 21.73
CA ARG A 60 -14.90 -11.60 20.78
C ARG A 60 -15.27 -11.96 19.33
N ALA A 61 -15.60 -13.22 19.07
CA ALA A 61 -15.98 -13.68 17.73
C ALA A 61 -17.23 -12.95 17.20
N LEU A 62 -18.26 -12.76 18.04
CA LEU A 62 -19.47 -12.03 17.66
C LEU A 62 -19.19 -10.57 17.29
N ILE A 63 -18.29 -9.91 18.02
CA ILE A 63 -17.90 -8.54 17.70
C ILE A 63 -17.12 -8.51 16.37
N GLU A 64 -16.19 -9.43 16.16
CA GLU A 64 -15.41 -9.50 14.91
C GLU A 64 -16.30 -9.79 13.69
N GLU A 65 -17.30 -10.66 13.85
CA GLU A 65 -18.30 -10.93 12.81
C GLU A 65 -19.14 -9.69 12.49
N ALA A 66 -19.65 -9.00 13.52
CA ALA A 66 -20.38 -7.74 13.35
C ALA A 66 -19.52 -6.66 12.69
N GLU A 67 -18.25 -6.53 13.07
CA GLU A 67 -17.30 -5.61 12.44
C GLU A 67 -17.05 -5.91 10.97
N SER A 68 -16.92 -7.19 10.62
CA SER A 68 -16.77 -7.61 9.24
C SER A 68 -18.00 -7.23 8.41
N LEU A 69 -19.20 -7.40 8.96
CA LEU A 69 -20.45 -7.04 8.30
C LEU A 69 -20.63 -5.52 8.17
N TRP A 70 -20.31 -4.76 9.21
CA TRP A 70 -20.54 -3.31 9.26
C TRP A 70 -19.46 -2.49 8.56
N TYR A 71 -18.20 -2.91 8.69
CA TYR A 71 -17.02 -2.15 8.27
C TYR A 71 -16.12 -2.89 7.28
N GLY A 72 -16.36 -4.18 7.00
CA GLY A 72 -15.48 -5.01 6.17
C GLY A 72 -15.25 -4.46 4.76
N ALA A 73 -16.25 -3.80 4.16
CA ALA A 73 -16.09 -3.15 2.86
C ALA A 73 -15.07 -1.99 2.90
N LYS A 74 -15.07 -1.17 3.96
CA LYS A 74 -14.13 -0.05 4.12
C LYS A 74 -12.68 -0.55 4.28
N GLU A 75 -12.49 -1.68 4.95
CA GLU A 75 -11.17 -2.29 5.16
C GLU A 75 -10.59 -2.89 3.87
N GLN A 76 -11.44 -3.50 3.04
CA GLN A 76 -11.05 -4.05 1.74
C GLN A 76 -10.63 -2.95 0.76
N ASP A 77 -11.39 -1.85 0.70
CA ASP A 77 -11.07 -0.71 -0.17
C ASP A 77 -9.74 -0.06 0.24
N LYS A 78 -9.49 0.15 1.54
CA LYS A 78 -8.20 0.68 2.02
C LYS A 78 -7.02 -0.20 1.64
N LYS A 79 -7.12 -1.51 1.86
CA LYS A 79 -6.06 -2.46 1.49
C LYS A 79 -5.83 -2.52 -0.01
N ALA A 80 -6.89 -2.44 -0.82
CA ALA A 80 -6.79 -2.40 -2.27
C ALA A 80 -6.09 -1.11 -2.74
N HIS A 81 -6.41 0.04 -2.15
CA HIS A 81 -5.77 1.32 -2.45
C HIS A 81 -4.29 1.34 -2.03
N GLU A 82 -3.95 0.82 -0.86
CA GLU A 82 -2.55 0.71 -0.40
C GLU A 82 -1.74 -0.22 -1.30
N ALA A 83 -2.28 -1.39 -1.67
CA ALA A 83 -1.62 -2.31 -2.59
C ALA A 83 -1.49 -1.75 -4.01
N ALA A 84 -2.43 -0.91 -4.47
CA ALA A 84 -2.32 -0.19 -5.73
C ALA A 84 -1.22 0.88 -5.68
N ARG A 85 -1.11 1.60 -4.56
CA ARG A 85 -0.08 2.62 -4.33
C ARG A 85 1.33 2.03 -4.23
N GLU A 86 1.51 0.94 -3.50
CA GLU A 86 2.81 0.28 -3.40
C GLU A 86 3.29 -0.24 -4.77
N ARG A 87 2.37 -0.77 -5.59
CA ARG A 87 2.68 -1.20 -6.96
C ARG A 87 3.06 -0.03 -7.87
N SER A 88 2.40 1.12 -7.75
CA SER A 88 2.74 2.30 -8.55
C SER A 88 4.10 2.87 -8.14
N GLU A 89 4.38 2.96 -6.85
CA GLU A 89 5.67 3.44 -6.32
C GLU A 89 6.85 2.55 -6.77
N LYS A 90 6.71 1.21 -6.68
CA LYS A 90 7.73 0.27 -7.19
C LYS A 90 7.95 0.40 -8.69
N ARG A 91 6.87 0.62 -9.47
CA ARG A 91 6.97 0.81 -10.92
C ARG A 91 7.70 2.10 -11.27
N VAL A 92 7.38 3.20 -10.59
CA VAL A 92 8.05 4.50 -10.79
C VAL A 92 9.54 4.40 -10.46
N ALA A 93 9.89 3.77 -9.33
CA ALA A 93 11.30 3.56 -8.97
C ALA A 93 12.06 2.77 -10.03
N LYS A 94 11.48 1.68 -10.54
CA LYS A 94 12.09 0.87 -11.61
C LYS A 94 12.29 1.68 -12.90
N THR A 95 11.26 2.41 -13.34
CA THR A 95 11.33 3.24 -14.54
C THR A 95 12.37 4.35 -14.39
N ASN A 96 12.47 5.00 -13.23
CA ASN A 96 13.48 6.03 -13.00
C ASN A 96 14.91 5.48 -13.08
N MET A 97 15.16 4.28 -12.54
CA MET A 97 16.47 3.62 -12.67
C MET A 97 16.80 3.29 -14.14
N GLU A 98 15.84 2.78 -14.89
CA GLU A 98 16.01 2.48 -16.33
C GLU A 98 16.27 3.75 -17.14
N VAL A 99 15.55 4.84 -16.86
CA VAL A 99 15.75 6.15 -17.52
C VAL A 99 17.15 6.69 -17.21
N SER A 100 17.59 6.66 -15.95
CA SER A 100 18.94 7.12 -15.58
C SER A 100 20.02 6.34 -16.33
N ARG A 101 19.88 5.01 -16.37
CA ARG A 101 20.83 4.13 -17.08
C ARG A 101 20.87 4.44 -18.58
N LEU A 102 19.71 4.63 -19.21
CA LEU A 102 19.62 4.96 -20.63
C LEU A 102 20.20 6.35 -20.93
N MET A 103 20.02 7.32 -20.02
CA MET A 103 20.64 8.64 -20.14
C MET A 103 22.16 8.57 -20.10
N ASP A 104 22.72 7.79 -19.19
CA ASP A 104 24.18 7.58 -19.08
C ASP A 104 24.74 6.90 -20.34
N GLU A 105 24.06 5.88 -20.84
CA GLU A 105 24.47 5.17 -22.07
C GLU A 105 24.40 6.09 -23.30
N LEU A 106 23.34 6.89 -23.42
CA LEU A 106 23.19 7.86 -24.49
C LEU A 106 24.28 8.95 -24.45
N ALA A 107 24.65 9.42 -23.25
CA ALA A 107 25.76 10.35 -23.09
C ALA A 107 27.09 9.72 -23.53
N ARG A 108 27.35 8.47 -23.13
CA ARG A 108 28.55 7.72 -23.53
C ARG A 108 28.65 7.54 -25.04
N VAL A 109 27.57 7.05 -25.67
CA VAL A 109 27.52 6.80 -27.11
C VAL A 109 27.66 8.09 -27.90
N LYS A 110 27.05 9.19 -27.44
CA LYS A 110 27.23 10.51 -28.09
C LYS A 110 28.66 11.00 -28.02
N ALA A 111 29.33 10.83 -26.88
CA ALA A 111 30.73 11.20 -26.72
C ALA A 111 31.63 10.41 -27.68
N GLU A 112 31.48 9.08 -27.72
CA GLU A 112 32.21 8.20 -28.64
C GLU A 112 31.96 8.57 -30.10
N ASN A 113 30.70 8.82 -30.48
CA ASN A 113 30.36 9.23 -31.83
C ASN A 113 31.02 10.57 -32.23
N SER A 114 31.07 11.53 -31.29
CA SER A 114 31.72 12.82 -31.52
C SER A 114 33.23 12.68 -31.74
N GLU A 115 33.88 11.81 -30.98
CA GLU A 115 35.31 11.53 -31.10
C GLU A 115 35.63 10.82 -32.41
N LEU A 116 34.85 9.79 -32.77
CA LEU A 116 35.00 9.08 -34.04
C LEU A 116 34.81 10.03 -35.23
N ARG A 117 33.81 10.92 -35.19
CA ARG A 117 33.61 11.95 -36.22
C ARG A 117 34.78 12.93 -36.28
N ALA A 118 35.41 13.28 -35.15
CA ALA A 118 36.59 14.14 -35.16
C ALA A 118 37.79 13.43 -35.80
N ARG A 119 38.02 12.16 -35.46
CA ARG A 119 39.08 11.33 -36.08
C ARG A 119 38.88 11.17 -37.58
N LEU A 120 37.65 10.87 -38.02
CA LEU A 120 37.32 10.77 -39.45
C LEU A 120 37.56 12.07 -40.20
N ARG A 121 37.20 13.22 -39.62
CA ARG A 121 37.50 14.53 -40.21
C ARG A 121 39.01 14.77 -40.35
N LYS A 122 39.79 14.39 -39.34
CA LYS A 122 41.26 14.48 -39.40
C LYS A 122 41.84 13.61 -40.52
N TYR A 123 41.39 12.36 -40.64
CA TYR A 123 41.85 11.47 -41.70
C TYR A 123 41.45 11.96 -43.09
N ALA A 124 40.22 12.44 -43.27
CA ALA A 124 39.76 13.01 -44.53
C ALA A 124 40.61 14.23 -44.94
N ALA A 125 40.96 15.10 -43.99
CA ALA A 125 41.85 16.23 -44.26
C ALA A 125 43.28 15.78 -44.66
N MET A 126 43.82 14.75 -43.99
CA MET A 126 45.13 14.18 -44.34
C MET A 126 45.12 13.56 -45.74
N GLU A 127 44.08 12.80 -46.08
CA GLU A 127 43.90 12.20 -47.40
C GLU A 127 43.84 13.28 -48.49
N GLN A 128 43.10 14.37 -48.24
CA GLN A 128 42.99 15.48 -49.18
C GLN A 128 44.33 16.16 -49.45
N VAL A 129 45.15 16.41 -48.40
CA VAL A 129 46.49 17.00 -48.58
C VAL A 129 47.41 16.03 -49.31
N MET A 130 47.34 14.73 -49.02
CA MET A 130 48.13 13.70 -49.71
C MET A 130 47.79 13.63 -51.20
N GLN A 131 46.50 13.70 -51.56
CA GLN A 131 46.05 13.75 -52.95
C GLN A 131 46.53 15.02 -53.68
N GLN A 132 46.57 16.17 -53.00
CA GLN A 132 46.97 17.45 -53.61
C GLN A 132 48.49 17.62 -53.74
N THR A 133 49.27 17.12 -52.79
CA THR A 133 50.71 17.41 -52.69
C THR A 133 51.61 16.20 -52.91
N GLY A 134 51.07 14.98 -52.88
CA GLY A 134 51.82 13.73 -52.95
C GLY A 134 52.68 13.42 -51.70
N MET A 135 52.62 14.26 -50.66
CA MET A 135 53.38 14.10 -49.42
C MET A 135 52.46 13.82 -48.23
N LEU A 136 52.95 13.06 -47.24
CA LEU A 136 52.21 12.78 -46.02
C LEU A 136 52.30 13.99 -45.06
N PRO A 137 51.17 14.57 -44.60
CA PRO A 137 51.18 15.64 -43.62
C PRO A 137 51.70 15.14 -42.27
N ARG A 138 52.64 15.86 -41.65
CA ARG A 138 53.13 15.57 -40.29
C ARG A 138 52.21 16.11 -39.22
#